data_AF-A0A846E4D2-F1
#
_entry.id   AF-A0A846E4D2-F1
#
_cell.length_a   1.000
_cell.length_b   1.000
_cell.length_c   1.000
_cell.angle_alpha   90.00
_cell.angle_beta   90.00
_cell.angle_gamma   90.00
#
_symmetry.space_group_name_H-M   'P 1'
#
loop_
_entity.id
_entity.type
_entity.pdbx_description
1 polymer ?
#
loop_
_entity_poly.entity_id
_entity_poly.type
_entity_poly.pdbx_seq_one_letter_code
_entity_poly.pdbx_strand_id
1 'polypeptide(L)'
;CWITLYDFARYAELEMAFIEEQKSMFLTLNDFDPQMQLAKVTKRGTPGGEKRVEVEYDGSWYKAKILEQKGNQARVFYIVDRSEEWVESDRIRPYEPETFSKGKAVEVEFDEEWYPATVKRGWYGLHFVSYDGYDETWDEWVGSDRIQSP
;
A
#
# COMPACT_ATOMS: atom_id res chain seq x y z
N CYS A 1 22.90 -10.78 -7.55
CA CYS A 1 21.96 -10.28 -8.59
C CYS A 1 22.03 -8.76 -8.64
N TRP A 2 21.47 -8.13 -9.67
CA TRP A 2 21.34 -6.66 -9.74
C TRP A 2 19.99 -6.20 -9.19
N ILE A 3 19.95 -5.04 -8.57
CA ILE A 3 18.75 -4.24 -8.33
C ILE A 3 18.67 -3.22 -9.46
N THR A 4 17.51 -3.13 -10.10
CA THR A 4 17.25 -2.26 -11.24
C THR A 4 16.43 -1.03 -10.84
N LEU A 5 16.35 -0.05 -11.72
CA LEU A 5 15.43 1.07 -11.55
C LEU A 5 13.97 0.61 -11.42
N TYR A 6 13.57 -0.39 -12.21
CA TYR A 6 12.24 -0.99 -12.08
C TYR A 6 12.01 -1.57 -10.68
N ASP A 7 12.99 -2.29 -10.12
CA ASP A 7 12.87 -2.83 -8.75
C ASP A 7 12.66 -1.71 -7.72
N PHE A 8 13.36 -0.58 -7.89
CA PHE A 8 13.19 0.60 -7.03
C PHE A 8 11.82 1.24 -7.18
N ALA A 9 11.35 1.44 -8.41
CA ALA A 9 10.01 1.97 -8.68
C ALA A 9 8.91 1.09 -8.09
N ARG A 10 9.04 -0.23 -8.24
CA ARG A 10 8.14 -1.22 -7.65
C ARG A 10 8.16 -1.20 -6.13
N TYR A 11 9.33 -1.02 -5.52
CA TYR A 11 9.43 -0.84 -4.08
C TYR A 11 8.69 0.43 -3.63
N ALA A 12 8.98 1.58 -4.25
CA ALA A 12 8.34 2.86 -3.93
C ALA A 12 6.81 2.80 -4.10
N GLU A 13 6.32 2.17 -5.16
CA GLU A 13 4.89 1.99 -5.40
C GLU A 13 4.19 1.19 -4.30
N LEU A 14 4.80 0.09 -3.84
CA LEU A 14 4.24 -0.72 -2.76
C LEU A 14 4.34 -0.04 -1.39
N GLU A 15 5.37 0.78 -1.18
CA GLU A 15 5.55 1.57 0.04
C GLU A 15 4.51 2.68 0.14
N MET A 16 4.33 3.47 -0.93
CA MET A 16 3.32 4.53 -0.98
C MET A 16 1.91 3.98 -0.84
N ALA A 17 1.61 2.84 -1.48
CA ALA A 17 0.30 2.21 -1.34
C ALA A 17 0.00 1.74 0.10
N PHE A 18 1.02 1.28 0.83
CA PHE A 18 0.85 0.82 2.20
C PHE A 18 0.80 1.97 3.21
N ILE A 19 1.75 2.90 3.11
CA ILE A 19 1.98 3.96 4.10
C ILE A 19 1.01 5.12 3.91
N GLU A 20 0.87 5.60 2.66
CA GLU A 20 0.17 6.84 2.32
C GLU A 20 -1.16 6.59 1.61
N GLU A 21 -1.49 5.32 1.30
CA GLU A 21 -2.64 4.95 0.49
C GLU A 21 -2.70 5.68 -0.85
N GLN A 22 -1.53 5.95 -1.43
CA GLN A 22 -1.38 6.68 -2.67
C GLN A 22 -0.68 5.88 -3.76
N LYS A 23 -1.10 6.13 -4.99
CA LYS A 23 -0.48 5.52 -6.17
C LYS A 23 0.75 6.31 -6.62
N SER A 24 1.94 5.78 -6.34
CA SER A 24 3.15 6.28 -7.00
C SER A 24 3.14 5.98 -8.50
N MET A 25 3.48 6.96 -9.31
CA MET A 25 3.55 6.85 -10.77
C MET A 25 5.00 6.77 -11.23
N PHE A 26 5.30 5.78 -12.08
CA PHE A 26 6.61 5.58 -12.67
C PHE A 26 6.46 5.30 -14.15
N LEU A 27 7.18 6.07 -14.97
CA LEU A 27 7.23 5.91 -16.42
C LEU A 27 8.64 6.22 -16.89
N THR A 28 9.17 5.35 -17.74
CA THR A 28 10.39 5.62 -18.49
C THR A 28 10.03 5.99 -19.92
N LEU A 29 10.68 7.02 -20.46
CA LEU A 29 10.46 7.49 -21.83
C LEU A 29 11.70 7.25 -22.68
N ASN A 30 11.48 7.11 -24.00
CA ASN A 30 12.53 6.93 -25.00
C ASN A 30 13.43 5.72 -24.70
N ASP A 31 14.74 5.95 -24.68
CA ASP A 31 15.82 4.99 -24.48
C ASP A 31 16.24 4.86 -23.01
N PHE A 32 15.49 5.44 -22.08
CA PHE A 32 15.75 5.28 -20.65
C PHE A 32 15.32 3.88 -20.19
N ASP A 33 16.28 2.97 -20.07
CA ASP A 33 16.03 1.57 -19.74
C ASP A 33 15.57 1.38 -18.28
N PRO A 34 14.33 0.93 -18.00
CA PRO A 34 13.88 0.62 -16.64
C PRO A 34 14.67 -0.55 -16.01
N GLN A 35 15.44 -1.30 -16.79
CA GLN A 35 16.35 -2.35 -16.32
C GLN A 35 17.78 -1.85 -16.05
N MET A 36 18.00 -0.54 -16.10
CA MET A 36 19.25 0.09 -15.65
C MET A 36 19.63 -0.44 -14.26
N GLN A 37 20.86 -0.95 -14.16
CA GLN A 37 21.40 -1.56 -12.96
C GLN A 37 21.85 -0.47 -11.98
N LEU A 38 21.24 -0.42 -10.80
CA LEU A 38 21.56 0.56 -9.76
C LEU A 38 22.57 0.01 -8.75
N ALA A 39 22.41 -1.25 -8.33
CA ALA A 39 23.25 -1.85 -7.31
C ALA A 39 23.40 -3.37 -7.49
N LYS A 40 24.59 -3.89 -7.20
CA LYS A 40 24.84 -5.33 -7.13
C LYS A 40 24.64 -5.80 -5.70
N VAL A 41 23.82 -6.82 -5.51
CA VAL A 41 23.54 -7.41 -4.18
C VAL A 41 23.83 -8.90 -4.17
N THR A 42 24.19 -9.42 -3.01
CA THR A 42 24.48 -10.86 -2.79
C THR A 42 23.20 -11.69 -2.70
N LYS A 43 22.13 -11.12 -2.15
CA LYS A 43 20.80 -11.74 -2.03
C LYS A 43 19.72 -10.77 -2.48
N ARG A 44 18.77 -11.24 -3.31
CA ARG A 44 17.58 -10.46 -3.67
C ARG A 44 16.54 -10.62 -2.56
N GLY A 45 16.06 -9.51 -2.00
CA GLY A 45 14.83 -9.51 -1.22
C GLY A 45 13.61 -9.51 -2.14
N THR A 46 12.45 -9.85 -1.60
CA THR A 46 11.18 -9.58 -2.28
C THR A 46 10.92 -8.07 -2.18
N PRO A 47 10.59 -7.35 -3.28
CA PRO A 47 10.12 -5.97 -3.19
C PRO A 47 8.91 -5.90 -2.26
N GLY A 48 9.03 -5.15 -1.16
CA GLY A 48 8.04 -5.15 -0.09
C GLY A 48 8.10 -6.32 0.89
N GLY A 49 9.24 -7.02 0.94
CA GLY A 49 9.50 -8.18 1.78
C GLY A 49 9.80 -7.87 3.25
N GLU A 50 9.73 -6.60 3.66
CA GLU A 50 9.51 -6.24 5.06
C GLU A 50 8.02 -6.46 5.30
N LYS A 51 7.65 -7.49 6.06
CA LYS A 51 6.27 -7.94 6.19
C LYS A 51 5.41 -6.79 6.71
N ARG A 52 4.66 -6.17 5.80
CA ARG A 52 3.62 -5.20 6.07
C ARG A 52 2.53 -5.93 6.82
N VAL A 53 2.28 -5.45 8.02
CA VAL A 53 1.38 -6.09 8.98
C VAL A 53 0.52 -5.02 9.61
N GLU A 54 -0.50 -5.48 10.29
CA GLU A 54 -1.16 -4.67 11.29
C GLU A 54 -0.84 -5.25 12.66
N VAL A 55 -0.61 -4.36 13.62
CA VAL A 55 -0.27 -4.69 15.00
C VAL A 55 -1.35 -4.15 15.92
N GLU A 56 -1.87 -5.01 16.78
CA GLU A 56 -2.87 -4.63 17.77
C GLU A 56 -2.23 -3.81 18.89
N TYR A 57 -2.85 -2.70 19.22
CA TYR A 57 -2.51 -1.84 20.35
C TYR A 57 -3.80 -1.21 20.88
N ASP A 58 -4.09 -1.45 22.16
CA ASP A 58 -5.29 -0.92 22.86
C ASP A 58 -6.61 -1.20 22.10
N GLY A 59 -6.78 -2.43 21.62
CA GLY A 59 -7.99 -2.85 20.89
C GLY A 59 -8.09 -2.35 19.44
N SER A 60 -7.10 -1.59 18.96
CA SER A 60 -7.05 -1.06 17.60
C SER A 60 -5.89 -1.66 16.81
N TRP A 61 -6.05 -1.80 15.50
CA TRP A 61 -5.01 -2.36 14.62
C TRP A 61 -4.30 -1.25 13.84
N TYR A 62 -2.98 -1.21 13.93
CA TYR A 62 -2.17 -0.16 13.31
C TYR A 62 -1.21 -0.73 12.28
N LYS A 63 -1.09 -0.07 11.13
CA LYS A 63 -0.10 -0.43 10.10
C LYS A 63 1.31 -0.37 10.68
N ALA A 64 2.06 -1.44 10.45
CA ALA A 64 3.45 -1.56 10.88
C ALA A 64 4.26 -2.42 9.90
N LYS A 65 5.58 -2.43 10.11
CA LYS A 65 6.52 -3.32 9.42
C LYS A 65 7.27 -4.17 10.41
N ILE A 66 7.45 -5.46 10.12
CA ILE A 66 8.37 -6.30 10.88
C ILE A 66 9.81 -5.95 10.49
N LEU A 67 10.61 -5.49 11.46
CA LEU A 67 12.04 -5.24 11.33
C LEU A 67 12.87 -6.48 11.66
N GLU A 68 12.47 -7.23 12.70
CA GLU A 68 13.20 -8.40 13.18
C GLU A 68 12.23 -9.41 13.80
N GLN A 69 12.52 -10.71 13.73
CA GLN A 69 11.74 -11.77 14.38
C GLN A 69 12.64 -12.66 15.24
N LYS A 70 12.25 -12.90 16.49
CA LYS A 70 12.96 -13.74 17.47
C LYS A 70 11.97 -14.61 18.24
N GLY A 71 11.99 -15.92 17.96
CA GLY A 71 11.04 -16.85 18.60
C GLY A 71 9.60 -16.45 18.29
N ASN A 72 8.80 -16.21 19.34
CA ASN A 72 7.40 -15.77 19.23
C ASN A 72 7.22 -14.26 19.18
N GLN A 73 8.31 -13.48 19.24
CA GLN A 73 8.24 -12.02 19.22
C GLN A 73 8.76 -11.46 17.90
N ALA A 74 8.26 -10.27 17.53
CA ALA A 74 8.81 -9.48 16.45
C ALA A 74 9.05 -8.05 16.90
N ARG A 75 10.15 -7.45 16.43
CA ARG A 75 10.36 -6.01 16.50
C ARG A 75 9.63 -5.38 15.33
N VAL A 76 8.65 -4.54 15.62
CA VAL A 76 7.83 -3.86 14.63
C VAL A 76 8.16 -2.37 14.61
N PHE A 77 7.98 -1.74 13.45
CA PHE A 77 8.01 -0.29 13.25
C PHE A 77 6.61 0.17 12.89
N TYR A 78 5.97 0.96 13.74
CA TYR A 78 4.65 1.54 13.51
C TYR A 78 4.75 2.69 12.51
N ILE A 79 3.82 2.72 11.55
CA ILE A 79 3.86 3.71 10.46
C ILE A 79 3.48 5.11 10.96
N VAL A 80 2.40 5.21 11.73
CA VAL A 80 1.77 6.49 12.12
C VAL A 80 2.63 7.31 13.07
N ASP A 81 3.10 6.70 14.16
CA ASP A 81 3.86 7.39 15.21
C ASP A 81 5.39 7.26 15.04
N ARG A 82 5.83 6.49 14.03
CA ARG A 82 7.23 6.27 13.68
C ARG A 82 8.04 5.63 14.82
N SER A 83 7.40 4.79 15.65
CA SER A 83 8.02 4.14 16.81
C SER A 83 8.37 2.67 16.54
N GLU A 84 9.23 2.09 17.39
CA GLU A 84 9.56 0.66 17.38
C GLU A 84 9.12 -0.02 18.69
N GLU A 85 8.58 -1.23 18.59
CA GLU A 85 8.17 -2.03 19.75
C GLU A 85 8.51 -3.51 19.50
N TRP A 86 8.84 -4.26 20.55
CA TRP A 86 8.80 -5.72 20.51
C TRP A 86 7.40 -6.18 20.93
N VAL A 87 6.72 -6.91 20.05
CA VAL A 87 5.38 -7.45 20.29
C VAL A 87 5.37 -8.96 20.15
N GLU A 88 4.45 -9.62 20.85
CA GLU A 88 4.15 -11.03 20.64
C GLU A 88 3.48 -11.23 19.27
N SER A 89 3.70 -12.38 18.64
CA SER A 89 3.19 -12.65 17.28
C SER A 89 1.67 -12.78 17.21
N ASP A 90 0.98 -12.93 18.34
CA ASP A 90 -0.50 -12.94 18.42
C ASP A 90 -1.12 -11.55 18.23
N ARG A 91 -0.37 -10.48 18.54
CA ARG A 91 -0.73 -9.09 18.23
C ARG A 91 -0.47 -8.72 16.78
N ILE A 92 0.03 -9.62 15.94
CA ILE A 92 0.40 -9.33 14.56
C ILE A 92 -0.53 -10.08 13.61
N ARG A 93 -1.09 -9.37 12.62
CA ARG A 93 -1.79 -9.99 11.49
C ARG A 93 -1.26 -9.49 10.14
N PRO A 94 -1.42 -10.27 9.06
CA PRO A 94 -1.13 -9.78 7.72
C PRO A 94 -1.96 -8.52 7.39
N TYR A 95 -1.36 -7.57 6.68
CA TYR A 95 -2.12 -6.46 6.10
C TYR A 95 -2.89 -6.97 4.87
N GLU A 96 -4.21 -7.05 5.01
CA GLU A 96 -5.13 -7.51 3.95
C GLU A 96 -6.25 -6.47 3.77
N PRO A 97 -6.01 -5.40 2.99
CA PRO A 97 -7.01 -4.36 2.77
C PRO A 97 -8.19 -4.93 1.99
N GLU A 98 -9.38 -4.35 2.22
CA GLU A 98 -10.56 -4.72 1.46
C GLU A 98 -10.36 -4.43 -0.03
N THR A 99 -10.90 -5.28 -0.90
CA THR A 99 -10.76 -5.13 -2.34
C THR A 99 -12.09 -5.09 -3.06
N PHE A 100 -12.33 -4.00 -3.79
CA PHE A 100 -13.48 -3.84 -4.65
C PHE A 100 -13.13 -4.17 -6.10
N SER A 101 -14.04 -4.89 -6.76
CA SER A 101 -13.86 -5.31 -8.16
C SER A 101 -14.14 -4.17 -9.14
N LYS A 102 -13.51 -4.21 -10.31
CA LYS A 102 -13.78 -3.26 -11.39
C LYS A 102 -15.28 -3.30 -11.77
N GLY A 103 -15.89 -2.13 -11.87
CA GLY A 103 -17.30 -1.94 -12.19
C GLY A 103 -18.23 -1.99 -10.98
N LYS A 104 -17.71 -2.26 -9.78
CA LYS A 104 -18.49 -2.19 -8.53
C LYS A 104 -18.85 -0.73 -8.23
N ALA A 105 -20.12 -0.48 -7.99
CA ALA A 105 -20.61 0.75 -7.39
C ALA A 105 -20.27 0.76 -5.89
N VAL A 106 -19.75 1.90 -5.43
CA VAL A 106 -19.27 2.15 -4.06
C VAL A 106 -19.59 3.59 -3.69
N GLU A 107 -19.44 3.93 -2.41
CA GLU A 107 -19.32 5.31 -1.98
C GLU A 107 -17.87 5.57 -1.54
N VAL A 108 -17.36 6.76 -1.85
CA VAL A 108 -15.99 7.17 -1.53
C VAL A 108 -16.03 8.43 -0.67
N GLU A 109 -15.30 8.42 0.44
CA GLU A 109 -15.20 9.57 1.34
C GLU A 109 -14.31 10.65 0.72
N PHE A 110 -14.82 11.87 0.62
CA PHE A 110 -14.09 13.06 0.23
C PHE A 110 -14.58 14.25 1.06
N ASP A 111 -13.67 14.96 1.73
CA ASP A 111 -13.99 16.11 2.60
C ASP A 111 -15.10 15.79 3.64
N GLU A 112 -14.96 14.65 4.35
CA GLU A 112 -15.90 14.15 5.37
C GLU A 112 -17.30 13.76 4.84
N GLU A 113 -17.52 13.80 3.52
CA GLU A 113 -18.76 13.40 2.87
C GLU A 113 -18.56 12.19 1.96
N TRP A 114 -19.62 11.40 1.77
CA TRP A 114 -19.60 10.19 0.94
C TRP A 114 -20.23 10.45 -0.42
N TYR A 115 -19.48 10.17 -1.48
CA TYR A 115 -19.90 10.40 -2.86
C TYR A 115 -20.03 9.08 -3.62
N PRO A 116 -21.09 8.88 -4.41
CA PRO A 116 -21.24 7.69 -5.23
C PRO A 116 -20.14 7.64 -6.30
N ALA A 117 -19.54 6.47 -6.47
CA ALA A 117 -18.47 6.26 -7.43
C ALA A 117 -18.47 4.83 -7.99
N THR A 118 -17.77 4.66 -9.11
CA THR A 118 -17.54 3.37 -9.75
C THR A 118 -16.06 3.02 -9.76
N VAL A 119 -15.71 1.83 -9.24
CA VAL A 119 -14.33 1.31 -9.28
C VAL A 119 -13.90 1.03 -10.72
N LYS A 120 -12.84 1.67 -11.19
CA LYS A 120 -12.26 1.46 -12.53
C LYS A 120 -11.10 0.49 -12.52
N ARG A 121 -10.31 0.45 -11.44
CA ARG A 121 -9.15 -0.45 -11.30
C ARG A 121 -8.83 -0.69 -9.82
N GLY A 122 -8.35 -1.90 -9.50
CA GLY A 122 -7.79 -2.23 -8.19
C GLY A 122 -6.28 -2.46 -8.27
N TRP A 123 -5.56 -2.08 -7.22
CA TRP A 123 -4.11 -2.22 -7.13
C TRP A 123 -3.61 -2.18 -5.67
N TYR A 124 -3.22 -3.33 -5.11
CA TYR A 124 -2.57 -3.42 -3.78
C TYR A 124 -3.31 -2.67 -2.64
N GLY A 125 -4.64 -2.86 -2.56
CA GLY A 125 -5.49 -2.14 -1.60
C GLY A 125 -5.94 -0.75 -2.02
N LEU A 126 -5.41 -0.24 -3.13
CA LEU A 126 -5.87 1.01 -3.75
C LEU A 126 -6.90 0.75 -4.84
N HIS A 127 -7.79 1.71 -5.03
CA HIS A 127 -8.81 1.67 -6.07
C HIS A 127 -8.80 2.99 -6.84
N PHE A 128 -8.67 2.89 -8.17
CA PHE A 128 -8.92 4.00 -9.06
C PHE A 128 -10.42 4.11 -9.24
N VAL A 129 -11.02 5.20 -8.79
CA VAL A 129 -12.46 5.43 -8.76
C VAL A 129 -12.84 6.58 -9.68
N SER A 130 -14.08 6.56 -10.16
CA SER A 130 -14.67 7.66 -10.90
C SER A 130 -15.98 8.04 -10.26
N TYR A 131 -16.13 9.30 -9.89
CA TYR A 131 -17.29 9.81 -9.18
C TYR A 131 -18.49 9.95 -10.12
N ASP A 132 -19.64 9.44 -9.70
CA ASP A 132 -20.84 9.43 -10.53
C ASP A 132 -21.37 10.85 -10.71
N GLY A 133 -21.51 11.30 -11.96
CA GLY A 133 -21.96 12.66 -12.30
C GLY A 133 -20.85 13.70 -12.38
N TYR A 134 -19.60 13.31 -12.15
CA TYR A 134 -18.42 14.17 -12.28
C TYR A 134 -17.58 13.78 -13.50
N ASP A 135 -16.71 14.69 -13.91
CA ASP A 135 -15.77 14.48 -15.02
C ASP A 135 -14.56 13.65 -14.58
N GLU A 136 -13.89 12.97 -15.53
CA GLU A 136 -12.73 12.10 -15.25
C GLU A 136 -11.53 12.83 -14.62
N THR A 137 -11.49 14.18 -14.68
CA THR A 137 -10.52 15.00 -13.96
C THR A 137 -10.62 14.88 -12.43
N TRP A 138 -11.73 14.37 -11.91
CA TRP A 138 -11.93 14.05 -10.49
C TRP A 138 -11.59 12.59 -10.14
N ASP A 139 -11.31 11.74 -11.13
CA ASP A 139 -10.93 10.36 -10.87
C ASP A 139 -9.62 10.31 -10.07
N GLU A 140 -9.61 9.54 -8.98
CA GLU A 140 -8.46 9.45 -8.08
C GLU A 140 -8.19 8.01 -7.66
N TRP A 141 -6.99 7.79 -7.11
CA TRP A 141 -6.67 6.56 -6.38
C TRP A 141 -6.93 6.79 -4.90
N VAL A 142 -7.76 5.95 -4.29
CA VAL A 142 -8.05 5.97 -2.86
C VAL A 142 -7.69 4.64 -2.20
N GLY A 143 -7.40 4.66 -0.90
CA GLY A 143 -7.30 3.46 -0.08
C GLY A 143 -8.66 2.85 0.22
N SER A 144 -8.68 1.59 0.64
CA SER A 144 -9.92 0.86 0.96
C SER A 144 -10.67 1.43 2.17
N ASP A 145 -9.96 2.12 3.06
CA ASP A 145 -10.50 2.82 4.23
C ASP A 145 -11.48 3.94 3.87
N ARG A 146 -11.26 4.60 2.72
CA ARG A 146 -12.15 5.64 2.17
C ARG A 146 -13.29 5.07 1.30
N ILE A 147 -13.53 3.76 1.29
CA ILE A 147 -14.55 3.13 0.43
C ILE A 147 -15.54 2.33 1.26
N GLN A 148 -16.83 2.50 0.98
CA GLN A 148 -17.88 1.64 1.52
C GLN A 148 -18.84 1.13 0.45
N SER A 149 -19.62 0.10 0.80
CA SER A 149 -20.75 -0.30 -0.04
C SER A 149 -21.86 0.76 0.04
N PRO A 150 -22.61 1.02 -1.05
CA PRO A 150 -23.72 1.97 -1.06
C PRO A 150 -24.89 1.56 -0.15
#